data_AF-A0A0F9QUK6-F1
#
_entry.id   AF-A0A0F9QUK6-F1
#
_cell.length_a   1.000
_cell.length_b   1.000
_cell.length_c   1.000
_cell.angle_alpha   90.00
_cell.angle_beta   90.00
_cell.angle_gamma   90.00
#
_symmetry.space_group_name_H-M   'P 1'
#
loop_
_entity.id
_entity.type
_entity.pdbx_description
1 polymer ?
#
loop_
_entity_poly.entity_id
_entity_poly.type
_entity_poly.pdbx_seq_one_letter_code
_entity_poly.pdbx_strand_id
1 'polypeptide(L)'
;MLNIANFYDKAKEKNIFSGVVIVDLITFISYMIFPFGLFFQGDFHMILGVLFGVYFGLSNKKKHQPEVKFGLVIGFIGALLAAISLTMFKWVSFTISQGFSTKALLFFFSFFVIEAVIIGLAVGVLLGIYFRRKGRKINLQGKIDEKFYKSLEEN
;
A
#
# COMPACT_ATOMS: atom_id res chain seq x y z
N MET A 1 4.57 -11.37 26.90
CA MET A 1 4.18 -9.98 26.54
C MET A 1 4.78 -9.65 25.19
N LEU A 2 3.94 -9.36 24.19
CA LEU A 2 4.41 -8.89 22.89
C LEU A 2 4.94 -7.46 23.08
N ASN A 3 6.25 -7.26 23.06
CA ASN A 3 6.83 -5.94 23.21
C ASN A 3 6.63 -5.18 21.88
N ILE A 4 5.91 -4.05 21.92
CA ILE A 4 5.51 -3.29 20.72
C ILE A 4 6.73 -2.88 19.87
N ALA A 5 7.85 -2.57 20.53
CA ALA A 5 9.12 -2.29 19.87
C ALA A 5 9.62 -3.47 19.01
N ASN A 6 9.61 -4.70 19.55
CA ASN A 6 10.03 -5.89 18.82
C ASN A 6 9.14 -6.20 17.60
N PHE A 7 7.85 -5.83 17.66
CA PHE A 7 6.94 -5.99 16.53
C PHE A 7 7.25 -4.98 15.41
N TYR A 8 7.48 -3.72 15.79
CA TYR A 8 7.79 -2.66 14.83
C TYR A 8 9.11 -2.91 14.09
N ASP A 9 10.15 -3.38 14.78
CA ASP A 9 11.43 -3.67 14.15
C ASP A 9 11.33 -4.83 13.14
N LYS A 10 10.58 -5.88 13.48
CA LYS A 10 10.28 -6.98 12.55
C LYS A 10 9.47 -6.51 11.34
N ALA A 11 8.52 -5.59 11.54
CA ALA A 11 7.73 -5.02 10.44
C ALA A 11 8.59 -4.20 9.47
N LYS A 12 9.61 -3.48 9.97
CA LYS A 12 10.60 -2.80 9.12
C LYS A 12 11.48 -3.80 8.38
N GLU A 13 11.91 -4.87 9.04
CA GLU A 13 12.77 -5.87 8.43
C GLU A 13 12.09 -6.54 7.22
N LYS A 14 10.78 -6.79 7.34
CA LYS A 14 9.90 -7.34 6.31
C LYS A 14 9.01 -6.27 5.66
N ASN A 15 9.57 -5.09 5.41
CA ASN A 15 8.86 -3.90 4.93
C ASN A 15 7.87 -4.13 3.77
N ILE A 16 8.20 -4.99 2.79
CA ILE A 16 7.34 -5.28 1.64
C ILE A 16 6.09 -6.05 2.09
N PHE A 17 6.29 -7.12 2.85
CA PHE A 17 5.20 -7.95 3.35
C PHE A 17 4.32 -7.15 4.31
N SER A 18 4.93 -6.41 5.22
CA SER A 18 4.19 -5.51 6.12
C SER A 18 3.42 -4.45 5.35
N GLY A 19 4.00 -3.88 4.29
CA GLY A 19 3.29 -2.96 3.39
C GLY A 19 2.04 -3.59 2.79
N VAL A 20 2.16 -4.80 2.21
CA VAL A 20 1.04 -5.57 1.63
C VAL A 20 -0.06 -5.83 2.66
N VAL A 21 0.31 -6.27 3.87
CA VAL A 21 -0.65 -6.52 4.96
C VAL A 21 -1.33 -5.22 5.41
N ILE A 22 -0.60 -4.10 5.47
CA ILE A 22 -1.16 -2.79 5.82
C ILE A 22 -2.17 -2.33 4.75
N VAL A 23 -1.89 -2.57 3.45
CA VAL A 23 -2.85 -2.27 2.38
C VAL A 23 -4.17 -2.98 2.62
N ASP A 24 -4.13 -4.29 2.82
CA ASP A 24 -5.32 -5.12 3.06
C ASP A 24 -6.06 -4.68 4.32
N LEU A 25 -5.37 -4.57 5.46
CA LEU A 25 -5.99 -4.19 6.73
C LEU A 25 -6.67 -2.83 6.69
N ILE A 26 -6.00 -1.80 6.15
CA ILE A 26 -6.58 -0.45 6.09
C ILE A 26 -7.76 -0.41 5.11
N THR A 27 -7.62 -1.05 3.95
CA THR A 27 -8.71 -1.14 2.97
C THR A 27 -9.93 -1.82 3.60
N PHE A 28 -9.72 -2.99 4.20
CA PHE A 28 -10.77 -3.80 4.79
C PHE A 28 -11.46 -3.11 5.97
N ILE A 29 -10.69 -2.62 6.94
CA ILE A 29 -11.25 -1.96 8.13
C ILE A 29 -11.99 -0.68 7.72
N SER A 30 -11.42 0.13 6.83
CA SER A 30 -12.10 1.35 6.40
C SER A 30 -13.40 1.06 5.64
N TYR A 31 -13.42 0.01 4.81
CA TYR A 31 -14.64 -0.43 4.11
C TYR A 31 -15.71 -0.94 5.09
N MET A 32 -15.31 -1.67 6.12
CA MET A 32 -16.23 -2.16 7.15
C MET A 32 -16.89 -1.03 7.95
N ILE A 33 -16.13 0.02 8.31
CA ILE A 33 -16.64 1.12 9.13
C ILE A 33 -17.58 2.02 8.31
N PHE A 34 -17.20 2.33 7.06
CA PHE A 34 -17.97 3.20 6.18
C PHE A 34 -18.11 2.57 4.80
N PRO A 35 -19.04 1.61 4.61
CA PRO A 35 -19.36 1.11 3.28
C PRO A 35 -20.13 2.20 2.53
N PHE A 36 -19.43 3.13 1.88
CA PHE A 36 -20.07 4.20 1.12
C PHE A 36 -20.97 3.61 0.02
N GLY A 37 -22.14 4.23 -0.17
CA GLY A 37 -23.20 3.76 -1.07
C GLY A 37 -22.84 3.84 -2.57
N LEU A 38 -23.78 3.33 -3.39
CA LEU A 38 -23.85 3.07 -4.84
C LEU A 38 -22.77 3.60 -5.83
N PHE A 39 -22.05 4.69 -5.55
CA PHE A 39 -21.07 5.31 -6.44
C PHE A 39 -19.59 5.09 -6.05
N PHE A 40 -19.29 4.63 -4.82
CA PHE A 40 -17.93 4.31 -4.35
C PHE A 40 -17.94 2.94 -3.68
N GLN A 41 -17.79 1.87 -4.45
CA GLN A 41 -18.01 0.49 -3.99
C GLN A 41 -16.80 -0.15 -3.31
N GLY A 42 -15.67 0.56 -3.21
CA GLY A 42 -14.45 0.08 -2.53
C GLY A 42 -13.20 0.87 -2.91
N ASP A 43 -13.28 1.60 -4.01
CA ASP A 43 -12.25 2.39 -4.66
C ASP A 43 -11.53 3.33 -3.68
N PHE A 44 -12.27 4.15 -2.93
CA PHE A 44 -11.69 5.10 -1.98
C PHE A 44 -10.92 4.39 -0.86
N HIS A 45 -11.48 3.30 -0.34
CA HIS A 45 -10.88 2.49 0.72
C HIS A 45 -9.60 1.82 0.23
N MET A 46 -9.61 1.32 -1.00
CA MET A 46 -8.46 0.71 -1.63
C MET A 46 -7.37 1.74 -1.93
N ILE A 47 -7.73 2.94 -2.39
CA ILE A 47 -6.78 4.06 -2.56
C ILE A 47 -6.11 4.38 -1.23
N LEU A 48 -6.89 4.53 -0.15
CA LEU A 48 -6.34 4.80 1.18
C LEU A 48 -5.40 3.68 1.63
N GLY A 49 -5.83 2.41 1.56
CA GLY A 49 -5.00 1.29 1.95
C GLY A 49 -3.70 1.21 1.15
N VAL A 50 -3.77 1.33 -0.18
CA VAL A 50 -2.59 1.32 -1.05
C VAL A 50 -1.66 2.49 -0.73
N LEU A 51 -2.19 3.70 -0.51
CA LEU A 51 -1.39 4.87 -0.11
C LEU A 51 -0.60 4.59 1.17
N PHE A 52 -1.27 4.15 2.24
CA PHE A 52 -0.62 3.91 3.53
C PHE A 52 0.36 2.74 3.49
N GLY A 53 0.00 1.62 2.86
CA GLY A 53 0.85 0.44 2.78
C GLY A 53 2.09 0.65 1.93
N VAL A 54 1.94 1.28 0.75
CA VAL A 54 3.09 1.63 -0.11
C VAL A 54 3.96 2.69 0.56
N TYR A 55 3.37 3.71 1.18
CA TYR A 55 4.14 4.72 1.91
C TYR A 55 4.94 4.09 3.05
N PHE A 56 4.34 3.20 3.85
CA PHE A 56 5.02 2.49 4.92
C PHE A 56 6.18 1.63 4.39
N GLY A 57 5.93 0.81 3.36
CA GLY A 57 6.93 -0.10 2.82
C GLY A 57 8.11 0.61 2.16
N LEU A 58 7.85 1.73 1.46
CA LEU A 58 8.90 2.56 0.85
C LEU A 58 9.65 3.43 1.85
N SER A 59 8.98 3.93 2.90
CA SER A 59 9.63 4.71 3.96
C SER A 59 10.62 3.87 4.77
N ASN A 60 10.36 2.56 4.90
CA ASN A 60 11.19 1.61 5.64
C ASN A 60 12.03 0.72 4.71
N LYS A 61 12.27 1.14 3.46
CA LYS A 61 13.01 0.35 2.48
C LYS A 61 14.48 0.19 2.83
N LYS A 62 15.06 -0.96 2.46
CA LYS A 62 16.51 -1.18 2.51
C LYS A 62 17.19 -0.40 1.37
N LYS A 63 18.45 0.04 1.56
CA LYS A 63 19.16 0.89 0.58
C LYS A 63 19.22 0.32 -0.84
N HIS A 64 19.33 -1.01 -0.98
CA HIS A 64 19.41 -1.70 -2.27
C HIS A 64 18.05 -1.89 -2.96
N GLN A 65 16.93 -1.53 -2.31
CA GLN A 65 15.59 -1.77 -2.84
C GLN A 65 15.13 -0.61 -3.77
N PRO A 66 14.93 -0.87 -5.09
CA PRO A 66 14.40 0.12 -6.04
C PRO A 66 12.96 0.56 -5.72
N GLU A 67 12.75 1.87 -5.60
CA GLU A 67 11.50 2.46 -5.11
C GLU A 67 10.30 2.16 -6.01
N VAL A 68 10.46 2.31 -7.32
CA VAL A 68 9.36 2.13 -8.28
C VAL A 68 8.92 0.66 -8.33
N LYS A 69 9.88 -0.27 -8.38
CA LYS A 69 9.59 -1.70 -8.42
C LYS A 69 8.90 -2.16 -7.14
N PHE A 70 9.38 -1.76 -5.98
CA PHE A 70 8.75 -2.15 -4.71
C PHE A 70 7.44 -1.42 -4.45
N GLY A 71 7.30 -0.17 -4.87
CA GLY A 71 6.02 0.54 -4.83
C GLY A 71 4.95 -0.18 -5.64
N LEU A 72 5.30 -0.61 -6.86
CA LEU A 72 4.45 -1.46 -7.70
C LEU A 72 4.10 -2.79 -7.04
N VAL A 73 5.09 -3.50 -6.50
CA VAL A 73 4.86 -4.81 -5.85
C VAL A 73 3.92 -4.67 -4.65
N ILE A 74 4.19 -3.72 -3.76
CA ILE A 74 3.36 -3.50 -2.57
C ILE A 74 1.95 -3.06 -2.97
N GLY A 75 1.85 -2.12 -3.91
CA GLY A 75 0.57 -1.59 -4.36
C GLY A 75 -0.28 -2.65 -5.07
N PHE A 76 0.28 -3.36 -6.04
CA PHE A 76 -0.43 -4.36 -6.82
C PHE A 76 -0.81 -5.60 -5.99
N ILE A 77 0.16 -6.21 -5.29
CA ILE A 77 -0.11 -7.42 -4.50
C ILE A 77 -1.01 -7.08 -3.30
N GLY A 78 -0.78 -5.93 -2.65
CA GLY A 78 -1.62 -5.45 -1.55
C GLY A 78 -3.05 -5.19 -2.01
N ALA A 79 -3.25 -4.55 -3.15
CA ALA A 79 -4.59 -4.29 -3.68
C ALA A 79 -5.31 -5.58 -4.10
N LEU A 80 -4.61 -6.55 -4.70
CA LEU A 80 -5.20 -7.85 -5.04
C LEU A 80 -5.64 -8.62 -3.79
N LEU A 81 -4.83 -8.60 -2.73
CA LEU A 81 -5.20 -9.20 -1.45
C LEU A 81 -6.43 -8.51 -0.87
N ALA A 82 -6.44 -7.17 -0.87
CA ALA A 82 -7.59 -6.38 -0.44
C ALA A 82 -8.85 -6.70 -1.26
N ALA A 83 -8.75 -6.88 -2.57
CA ALA A 83 -9.87 -7.25 -3.42
C ALA A 83 -10.49 -8.59 -3.02
N ILE A 84 -9.66 -9.58 -2.65
CA ILE A 84 -10.16 -10.87 -2.14
C ILE A 84 -10.91 -10.66 -0.82
N SER A 85 -10.34 -9.92 0.13
CA SER A 85 -10.97 -9.61 1.42
C SER A 85 -12.30 -8.88 1.27
N LEU A 86 -12.35 -7.85 0.42
CA LEU A 86 -13.57 -7.09 0.12
C LEU A 86 -14.62 -7.95 -0.59
N THR A 87 -14.21 -8.79 -1.54
CA THR A 87 -15.11 -9.72 -2.24
C THR A 87 -15.79 -10.65 -1.26
N MET A 88 -15.02 -11.29 -0.38
CA MET A 88 -15.56 -12.25 0.58
C MET A 88 -16.52 -11.58 1.55
N PHE A 89 -16.16 -10.40 2.06
CA PHE A 89 -17.03 -9.63 2.93
C PHE A 89 -18.34 -9.24 2.25
N LYS A 90 -18.27 -8.67 1.04
CA LYS A 90 -19.45 -8.24 0.29
C LYS A 90 -20.35 -9.43 -0.07
N TRP A 91 -19.75 -10.55 -0.47
CA TRP A 91 -20.48 -11.77 -0.80
C TRP A 91 -21.15 -12.41 0.42
N VAL A 92 -20.50 -12.42 1.58
CA VAL A 92 -21.12 -12.88 2.83
C VAL A 92 -22.29 -11.96 3.22
N SER A 93 -22.11 -10.64 3.17
CA SER A 93 -23.20 -9.68 3.42
C SER A 93 -24.37 -9.85 2.45
N PHE A 94 -24.08 -10.09 1.16
CA PHE A 94 -25.10 -10.38 0.16
C PHE A 94 -25.81 -11.70 0.46
N THR A 95 -25.07 -12.75 0.82
CA THR A 95 -25.63 -14.07 1.12
C THR A 95 -26.58 -14.02 2.30
N ILE A 96 -26.24 -13.27 3.35
CA ILE A 96 -27.11 -13.08 4.53
C ILE A 96 -28.40 -12.34 4.17
N SER A 97 -28.35 -11.39 3.22
CA SER A 97 -29.49 -10.50 2.91
C SER A 97 -30.37 -10.97 1.75
N GLN A 98 -29.79 -11.65 0.75
CA GLN A 98 -30.43 -12.00 -0.53
C GLN A 98 -30.31 -13.49 -0.87
N GLY A 99 -29.60 -14.27 -0.05
CA GLY A 99 -29.34 -15.70 -0.28
C GLY A 99 -28.08 -15.99 -1.09
N PHE A 100 -27.71 -17.28 -1.13
CA PHE A 100 -26.49 -17.75 -1.75
C PHE A 100 -26.53 -17.61 -3.28
N SER A 101 -25.54 -16.93 -3.86
CA SER A 101 -25.41 -16.77 -5.31
C SER A 101 -23.95 -16.78 -5.74
N THR A 102 -23.59 -17.76 -6.57
CA THR A 102 -22.26 -17.84 -7.21
C THR A 102 -22.07 -16.74 -8.26
N LYS A 103 -23.14 -16.33 -8.94
CA LYS A 103 -23.11 -15.19 -9.88
C LYS A 103 -22.75 -13.89 -9.18
N ALA A 104 -23.29 -13.66 -7.98
CA ALA A 104 -22.96 -12.49 -7.17
C ALA A 104 -21.49 -12.51 -6.72
N LEU A 105 -20.97 -13.68 -6.31
CA LEU A 105 -19.55 -13.84 -5.98
C LEU A 105 -18.63 -13.45 -7.13
N LEU A 106 -18.89 -14.01 -8.33
CA LEU A 106 -18.08 -13.73 -9.52
C LEU A 106 -18.18 -12.25 -9.94
N PHE A 107 -19.36 -11.64 -9.78
CA PHE A 107 -19.55 -10.21 -10.06
C PHE A 107 -18.70 -9.34 -9.12
N PHE A 108 -18.80 -9.53 -7.80
CA PHE A 108 -18.00 -8.77 -6.83
C PHE A 108 -16.50 -9.02 -7.01
N PHE A 109 -16.10 -10.27 -7.24
CA PHE A 109 -14.71 -10.62 -7.48
C PHE A 109 -14.13 -9.88 -8.69
N SER A 110 -14.84 -9.95 -9.82
CA SER A 110 -14.40 -9.30 -11.06
C SER A 110 -14.30 -7.79 -10.88
N PHE A 111 -15.29 -7.20 -10.22
CA PHE A 111 -15.32 -5.77 -9.92
C PHE A 111 -14.12 -5.33 -9.08
N PHE A 112 -13.90 -5.94 -7.91
CA PHE A 112 -12.80 -5.57 -7.02
C PHE A 112 -11.41 -5.88 -7.59
N VAL A 113 -11.27 -6.94 -8.40
CA VAL A 113 -9.98 -7.24 -9.05
C VAL A 113 -9.62 -6.16 -10.08
N ILE A 114 -10.58 -5.69 -10.88
CA ILE A 114 -10.34 -4.62 -11.85
C ILE A 114 -9.90 -3.35 -11.12
N GLU A 115 -10.60 -2.97 -10.04
CA GLU A 115 -10.21 -1.83 -9.19
C GLU A 115 -8.80 -2.01 -8.62
N ALA A 116 -8.48 -3.19 -8.10
CA ALA A 116 -7.17 -3.49 -7.53
C ALA A 116 -6.03 -3.36 -8.54
N VAL A 117 -6.24 -3.81 -9.78
CA VAL A 117 -5.24 -3.63 -10.83
C VAL A 117 -5.03 -2.15 -11.11
N ILE A 118 -6.11 -1.39 -11.32
CA ILE A 118 -6.01 0.03 -11.69
C ILE A 118 -5.39 0.84 -10.55
N ILE A 119 -5.96 0.75 -9.34
CA ILE A 119 -5.54 1.53 -8.17
C ILE A 119 -4.16 1.10 -7.68
N GLY A 120 -3.92 -0.21 -7.56
CA GLY A 120 -2.66 -0.76 -7.08
C GLY A 120 -1.47 -0.35 -7.96
N LEU A 121 -1.64 -0.41 -9.29
CA LEU A 121 -0.61 0.04 -10.23
C LEU A 121 -0.45 1.56 -10.21
N ALA A 122 -1.54 2.33 -10.32
CA ALA A 122 -1.48 3.79 -10.39
C ALA A 122 -0.83 4.39 -9.14
N VAL A 123 -1.33 4.04 -7.95
CA VAL A 123 -0.81 4.58 -6.68
C VAL A 123 0.59 4.04 -6.39
N GLY A 124 0.85 2.76 -6.67
CA GLY A 124 2.16 2.14 -6.50
C GLY A 124 3.26 2.82 -7.33
N VAL A 125 2.98 3.14 -8.59
CA VAL A 125 3.90 3.90 -9.47
C VAL A 125 4.08 5.32 -8.98
N LEU A 126 2.99 6.04 -8.67
CA LEU A 126 3.05 7.44 -8.24
C LEU A 126 3.91 7.59 -6.97
N LEU A 127 3.67 6.77 -5.95
CA LEU A 127 4.47 6.79 -4.73
C LEU A 127 5.90 6.31 -4.96
N GLY A 128 6.10 5.28 -5.80
CA GLY A 128 7.43 4.83 -6.19
C GLY A 128 8.28 5.94 -6.83
N ILE A 129 7.69 6.71 -7.74
CA ILE A 129 8.32 7.87 -8.38
C ILE A 129 8.59 8.98 -7.36
N TYR A 130 7.63 9.27 -6.49
CA TYR A 130 7.77 10.26 -5.42
C TYR A 130 8.98 9.96 -4.52
N PHE A 131 9.11 8.72 -4.01
CA PHE A 131 10.23 8.32 -3.15
C PHE A 131 11.56 8.32 -3.90
N ARG A 132 11.58 7.94 -5.18
CA ARG A 132 12.79 8.03 -6.03
C ARG A 132 13.28 9.47 -6.16
N ARG A 133 12.36 10.43 -6.41
CA ARG A 133 12.70 11.86 -6.48
C ARG A 133 13.16 12.40 -5.13
N LYS A 134 12.46 12.04 -4.05
CA LYS A 134 12.83 12.41 -2.67
C LYS A 134 14.24 11.93 -2.31
N GLY A 135 14.57 10.68 -2.61
CA GLY A 135 15.91 10.10 -2.35
C GLY A 135 17.03 10.79 -3.13
N ARG A 136 16.78 11.17 -4.40
CA ARG A 136 17.76 11.93 -5.21
C ARG A 136 18.02 13.31 -4.62
N LYS A 137 16.99 14.03 -4.17
CA LYS A 137 17.13 15.37 -3.58
C LYS A 137 17.98 15.33 -2.30
N ILE A 138 17.75 14.32 -1.45
CA ILE A 138 18.50 14.13 -0.20
C ILE A 138 19.98 13.83 -0.49
N ASN A 139 20.28 12.96 -1.46
CA ASN A 139 21.66 12.64 -1.83
C ASN A 139 22.39 13.84 -2.42
N LEU A 140 21.71 14.65 -3.24
CA LEU A 140 22.28 15.88 -3.80
C LEU A 140 22.66 16.88 -2.70
N GLN A 141 21.76 17.09 -1.72
CA GLN A 141 22.03 17.99 -0.59
C GLN A 141 23.22 17.50 0.24
N GLY A 142 23.27 16.21 0.58
CA GLY A 142 24.38 15.64 1.34
C GLY A 142 25.74 15.81 0.63
N LYS A 143 25.78 15.73 -0.70
CA LYS A 143 27.00 16.01 -1.47
C LYS A 143 27.39 17.49 -1.48
N ILE A 144 26.42 18.40 -1.43
CA ILE A 144 26.68 19.84 -1.33
C ILE A 144 27.27 20.14 0.04
N ASP A 145 26.65 19.60 1.09
CA ASP A 145 27.09 19.80 2.47
C ASP A 145 28.50 19.21 2.68
N GLU A 146 28.77 17.99 2.19
CA GLU A 146 30.11 17.38 2.27
C GLU A 146 31.19 18.20 1.55
N LYS A 147 30.87 18.77 0.39
CA LYS A 147 31.78 19.68 -0.33
C LYS A 147 32.04 20.97 0.45
N PHE A 148 30.99 21.53 1.06
CA PHE A 148 31.11 22.73 1.88
C PHE A 148 32.03 22.50 3.09
N TYR A 149 31.84 21.41 3.83
CA TYR A 149 32.70 21.10 4.98
C TYR A 149 34.16 20.83 4.58
N LYS A 150 34.40 20.11 3.48
CA LYS A 150 35.77 19.92 2.96
C LYS A 150 36.45 21.25 2.62
N SER A 151 35.72 22.20 2.03
CA SER A 151 36.28 23.52 1.71
C SER A 151 36.61 24.37 2.94
N LEU A 152 36.06 24.04 4.12
CA LEU A 152 36.41 24.69 5.39
C LEU A 152 37.62 24.03 6.07
N GLU A 153 37.90 22.76 5.81
CA GLU A 153 39.09 22.07 6.33
C GLU A 153 40.36 22.38 5.52
N GLU A 154 40.21 22.73 4.24
CA GLU A 154 41.31 23.06 3.33
C GLU A 154 41.76 24.54 3.40
N ASN A 155 41.08 25.38 4.21
CA ASN A 155 41.44 26.78 4.47
C ASN A 155 41.90 26.98 5.92
#